data_AF-A0A925XPE1-F1
#
_entry.id   AF-A0A925XPE1-F1
#
_cell.length_a   1.000
_cell.length_b   1.000
_cell.length_c   1.000
_cell.angle_alpha   90.00
_cell.angle_beta   90.00
_cell.angle_gamma   90.00
#
_symmetry.space_group_name_H-M   'P 1'
#
loop_
_entity.id
_entity.type
_entity.pdbx_description
1 polymer ?
#
loop_
_entity_poly.entity_id
_entity_poly.type
_entity_poly.pdbx_seq_one_letter_code
_entity_poly.pdbx_strand_id
1 'polypeptide(L)'
;AALQSPDTPATWLESNAPRMSAYNGFNLLLGDVGPMHDGRTAAEPQSEYFGNRSGEAARVLAPGVYGLSNADLDTPWPKVTRAVVGFACSIASRVDIDPLLRLLQNRDLVRDSELPSTGVPHEWERALSAIQIRANGYGTRTSTVLTVRNDGLTTFFERSYDPALPDRFSDRHYEFTIDRAASPARAKAPGRG
;
A
#
# COMPACT_ATOMS: atom_id res chain seq x y z
N ALA A 1 -20.91 1.87 1.74
CA ALA A 1 -19.63 1.67 2.43
C ALA A 1 -19.16 0.24 2.18
N ALA A 2 -18.35 0.02 1.14
CA ALA A 2 -18.00 -1.35 0.69
C ALA A 2 -16.69 -1.90 1.31
N LEU A 3 -15.97 -1.09 2.10
CA LEU A 3 -14.66 -1.44 2.67
C LEU A 3 -14.50 -0.99 4.13
N GLN A 4 -15.60 -0.67 4.82
CA GLN A 4 -15.57 -0.35 6.25
C GLN A 4 -16.09 -1.56 7.00
N SER A 5 -15.26 -2.12 7.89
CA SER A 5 -15.63 -3.20 8.80
C SER A 5 -15.38 -2.74 10.25
N PRO A 6 -16.24 -3.10 11.21
CA PRO A 6 -15.93 -2.94 12.63
C PRO A 6 -14.91 -3.98 13.14
N ASP A 7 -14.60 -5.00 12.34
CA ASP A 7 -13.66 -6.06 12.68
C ASP A 7 -12.20 -5.60 12.58
N THR A 8 -11.32 -6.21 13.38
CA THR A 8 -9.87 -6.06 13.20
C THR A 8 -9.43 -6.63 11.85
N PRO A 9 -8.29 -6.17 11.28
CA PRO A 9 -7.74 -6.72 10.04
C PRO A 9 -7.68 -8.26 10.04
N ALA A 10 -7.14 -8.87 11.09
CA ALA A 10 -7.09 -10.32 11.28
C ALA A 10 -8.47 -10.99 11.19
N THR A 11 -9.44 -10.52 11.99
CA THR A 11 -10.80 -11.09 12.04
C THR A 11 -11.50 -10.98 10.68
N TRP A 12 -11.33 -9.83 10.02
CA TRP A 12 -11.91 -9.60 8.70
C TRP A 12 -11.27 -10.51 7.66
N LEU A 13 -9.94 -10.65 7.65
CA LEU A 13 -9.21 -11.53 6.75
C LEU A 13 -9.61 -13.00 6.95
N GLU A 14 -9.62 -13.50 8.18
CA GLU A 14 -10.04 -14.88 8.48
C GLU A 14 -11.44 -15.18 7.96
N SER A 15 -12.36 -14.23 8.11
CA SER A 15 -13.76 -14.38 7.69
C SER A 15 -13.95 -14.33 6.17
N ASN A 16 -13.07 -13.65 5.44
CA ASN A 16 -13.23 -13.38 4.00
C ASN A 16 -12.25 -14.16 3.10
N ALA A 17 -11.08 -14.57 3.61
CA ALA A 17 -10.05 -15.30 2.87
C ALA A 17 -10.59 -16.54 2.14
N PRO A 18 -11.51 -17.35 2.69
CA PRO A 18 -12.06 -18.51 1.97
C PRO A 18 -12.78 -18.17 0.66
N ARG A 19 -13.29 -16.94 0.51
CA ARG A 19 -13.99 -16.47 -0.69
C ARG A 19 -13.06 -15.77 -1.68
N MET A 20 -11.85 -15.40 -1.26
CA MET A 20 -10.91 -14.59 -2.05
C MET A 20 -10.27 -15.36 -3.20
N SER A 21 -10.29 -16.70 -3.15
CA SER A 21 -9.86 -17.57 -4.26
C SER A 21 -10.78 -17.50 -5.48
N ALA A 22 -12.00 -16.96 -5.34
CA ALA A 22 -12.93 -16.75 -6.45
C ALA A 22 -12.59 -15.51 -7.32
N TYR A 23 -11.60 -14.71 -6.92
CA TYR A 23 -11.19 -13.50 -7.63
C TYR A 23 -9.86 -13.72 -8.36
N ASN A 24 -9.59 -12.87 -9.35
CA ASN A 24 -8.27 -12.80 -9.99
C ASN A 24 -7.17 -12.52 -8.96
N GLY A 25 -5.92 -12.79 -9.34
CA GLY A 25 -4.76 -12.54 -8.49
C GLY A 25 -4.66 -11.09 -8.00
N PHE A 26 -4.57 -10.87 -6.69
CA PHE A 26 -4.40 -9.57 -6.07
C PHE A 26 -3.49 -9.62 -4.85
N ASN A 27 -3.02 -8.43 -4.46
CA ASN A 27 -2.35 -8.17 -3.19
C ASN A 27 -3.25 -7.26 -2.35
N LEU A 28 -3.33 -7.54 -1.05
CA LEU A 28 -4.14 -6.78 -0.10
C LEU A 28 -3.28 -6.38 1.09
N LEU A 29 -3.25 -5.08 1.37
CA LEU A 29 -2.69 -4.51 2.59
C LEU A 29 -3.85 -3.99 3.43
N LEU A 30 -3.96 -4.48 4.66
CA LEU A 30 -4.92 -3.99 5.65
C LEU A 30 -4.15 -3.45 6.84
N GLY A 31 -4.70 -2.44 7.49
CA GLY A 31 -4.12 -1.92 8.71
C GLY A 31 -5.14 -1.16 9.53
N ASP A 32 -4.94 -1.17 10.84
CA ASP A 32 -5.62 -0.24 11.73
C ASP A 32 -4.87 1.09 11.75
N VAL A 33 -5.54 2.15 11.30
CA VAL A 33 -4.96 3.48 11.07
C VAL A 33 -5.54 4.55 12.01
N GLY A 34 -6.11 4.15 13.15
CA GLY A 34 -6.64 5.08 14.16
C GLY A 34 -5.61 5.61 15.17
N PRO A 35 -5.97 6.62 16.00
CA PRO A 35 -5.07 7.16 17.01
C PRO A 35 -4.71 6.10 18.06
N MET A 36 -3.42 5.94 18.39
CA MET A 36 -3.00 4.93 19.37
C MET A 36 -3.29 5.35 20.83
N HIS A 37 -3.57 6.64 21.08
CA HIS A 37 -3.63 7.24 22.42
C HIS A 37 -5.03 7.71 22.85
N ASP A 38 -6.10 7.02 22.44
CA ASP A 38 -7.44 7.31 22.97
C ASP A 38 -7.66 6.82 24.43
N GLY A 39 -6.63 6.17 25.02
CA GLY A 39 -6.67 5.60 26.36
C GLY A 39 -7.60 4.39 26.50
N ARG A 40 -8.16 3.88 25.39
CA ARG A 40 -9.18 2.83 25.37
C ARG A 40 -8.68 1.53 24.77
N THR A 41 -7.51 1.52 24.12
CA THR A 41 -6.92 0.32 23.53
C THR A 41 -5.42 0.23 23.84
N ALA A 42 -5.01 -0.88 24.45
CA ALA A 42 -3.61 -1.20 24.76
C ALA A 42 -2.88 -1.93 23.61
N ALA A 43 -3.54 -2.10 22.46
CA ALA A 43 -3.03 -2.88 21.34
C ALA A 43 -2.37 -1.97 20.31
N GLU A 44 -1.10 -2.26 20.01
CA GLU A 44 -0.33 -1.66 18.91
C GLU A 44 -1.10 -1.78 17.58
N PRO A 45 -1.05 -0.77 16.70
CA PRO A 45 -1.68 -0.89 15.39
C PRO A 45 -1.03 -2.03 14.61
N GLN A 46 -1.89 -2.86 14.05
CA GLN A 46 -1.50 -4.05 13.31
C GLN A 46 -1.75 -3.80 11.83
N SER A 47 -0.74 -4.11 11.01
CA SER A 47 -0.87 -4.17 9.55
C SER A 47 -0.66 -5.61 9.09
N GLU A 48 -1.40 -6.01 8.07
CA GLU A 48 -1.37 -7.36 7.51
C GLU A 48 -1.30 -7.30 5.99
N TYR A 49 -0.52 -8.22 5.43
CA TYR A 49 -0.44 -8.49 4.00
C TYR A 49 -1.10 -9.82 3.68
N PHE A 50 -1.90 -9.85 2.63
CA PHE A 50 -2.46 -11.07 2.07
C PHE A 50 -2.38 -11.05 0.55
N GLY A 51 -1.91 -12.15 -0.05
CA GLY A 51 -1.98 -12.38 -1.49
C GLY A 51 -2.83 -13.62 -1.76
N ASN A 52 -3.85 -13.52 -2.61
CA ASN A 52 -4.73 -14.67 -2.89
C ASN A 52 -4.11 -15.70 -3.87
N ARG A 53 -2.85 -15.50 -4.30
CA ARG A 53 -2.13 -16.36 -5.24
C ARG A 53 -1.16 -17.33 -4.60
N SER A 54 -0.56 -16.96 -3.46
CA SER A 54 0.50 -17.75 -2.83
C SER A 54 -0.02 -19.00 -2.12
N GLY A 55 -1.31 -19.03 -1.77
CA GLY A 55 -1.89 -20.06 -0.91
C GLY A 55 -1.43 -19.96 0.55
N GLU A 56 -0.69 -18.90 0.89
CA GLU A 56 -0.19 -18.65 2.24
C GLU A 56 -1.25 -17.94 3.10
N ALA A 57 -1.14 -18.12 4.40
CA ALA A 57 -1.93 -17.33 5.36
C ALA A 57 -1.50 -15.86 5.33
N ALA A 58 -2.37 -14.98 5.83
CA ALA A 58 -2.04 -13.57 5.97
C ALA A 58 -0.78 -13.37 6.85
N ARG A 59 0.07 -12.44 6.45
CA ARG A 59 1.32 -12.10 7.13
C ARG A 59 1.13 -10.83 7.95
N VAL A 60 1.33 -10.93 9.25
CA VAL A 60 1.45 -9.75 10.12
C VAL A 60 2.74 -9.00 9.81
N LEU A 61 2.63 -7.69 9.60
CA LEU A 61 3.74 -6.80 9.28
C LEU A 61 4.21 -6.10 10.56
N ALA A 62 5.47 -6.32 10.91
CA ALA A 62 6.14 -5.56 11.97
C ALA A 62 6.47 -4.14 11.48
N PRO A 63 6.80 -3.19 12.38
CA PRO A 63 7.30 -1.88 11.95
C PRO A 63 8.51 -2.02 11.01
N GLY A 64 8.44 -1.43 9.83
CA GLY A 64 9.47 -1.58 8.81
C GLY A 64 9.12 -0.92 7.48
N VAL A 65 10.01 -1.07 6.50
CA VAL A 65 9.81 -0.63 5.11
C VAL A 65 9.59 -1.86 4.25
N TYR A 66 8.51 -1.84 3.46
CA TYR A 66 8.09 -2.94 2.60
C TYR A 66 7.91 -2.48 1.17
N GLY A 67 8.14 -3.38 0.22
CA GLY A 67 7.97 -3.12 -1.21
C GLY A 67 6.87 -3.99 -1.81
N LEU A 68 5.93 -3.38 -2.54
CA LEU A 68 4.86 -4.12 -3.21
C LEU A 68 4.70 -3.66 -4.67
N SER A 69 4.51 -4.62 -5.56
CA SER A 69 4.13 -4.39 -6.95
C SER A 69 3.15 -5.50 -7.40
N ASN A 70 3.34 -6.06 -8.60
CA ASN A 70 2.42 -7.07 -9.16
C ASN A 70 2.79 -8.52 -8.80
N ALA A 71 3.81 -8.71 -7.98
CA ALA A 71 4.21 -9.99 -7.40
C ALA A 71 3.94 -9.98 -5.88
N ASP A 72 4.43 -10.98 -5.17
CA ASP A 72 4.29 -11.07 -3.72
C ASP A 72 5.09 -9.97 -3.00
N LEU A 73 4.77 -9.70 -1.74
CA LEU A 73 5.45 -8.68 -0.92
C LEU A 73 6.97 -8.90 -0.92
N ASP A 74 7.71 -7.80 -1.09
CA ASP A 74 9.17 -7.75 -1.13
C ASP A 74 9.83 -8.56 -2.27
N THR A 75 9.06 -8.95 -3.30
CA THR A 75 9.67 -9.50 -4.52
C THR A 75 10.69 -8.49 -5.07
N PRO A 76 11.96 -8.88 -5.27
CA PRO A 76 13.09 -7.96 -5.47
C PRO A 76 13.18 -7.44 -6.91
N TRP A 77 12.06 -6.98 -7.47
CA TRP A 77 12.07 -6.34 -8.77
C TRP A 77 12.86 -5.04 -8.71
N PRO A 78 13.58 -4.67 -9.79
CA PRO A 78 14.50 -3.53 -9.73
C PRO A 78 13.85 -2.22 -9.27
N LYS A 79 12.63 -1.93 -9.73
CA LYS A 79 11.86 -0.75 -9.27
C LYS A 79 11.49 -0.81 -7.79
N VAL A 80 11.18 -2.00 -7.27
CA VAL A 80 10.74 -2.21 -5.88
C VAL A 80 11.93 -1.99 -4.96
N THR A 81 13.05 -2.64 -5.24
CA THR A 81 14.29 -2.47 -4.46
C THR A 81 14.74 -1.01 -4.45
N ARG A 82 14.72 -0.34 -5.61
CA ARG A 82 15.05 1.09 -5.71
C ARG A 82 14.08 1.97 -4.91
N ALA A 83 12.77 1.71 -5.02
CA ALA A 83 11.74 2.48 -4.31
C ALA A 83 11.87 2.30 -2.79
N VAL A 84 12.10 1.08 -2.30
CA VAL A 84 12.30 0.79 -0.87
C VAL A 84 13.50 1.54 -0.31
N VAL A 85 14.65 1.48 -1.00
CA VAL A 85 15.86 2.20 -0.57
C VAL A 85 15.61 3.72 -0.59
N GLY A 86 15.07 4.25 -1.68
CA GLY A 86 14.77 5.68 -1.81
C GLY A 86 13.77 6.17 -0.77
N PHE A 87 12.75 5.36 -0.44
CA PHE A 87 11.77 5.66 0.58
C PHE A 87 12.42 5.70 1.96
N ALA A 88 13.17 4.67 2.34
CA ALA A 88 13.88 4.59 3.60
C ALA A 88 14.82 5.80 3.81
N CYS A 89 15.57 6.19 2.78
CA CYS A 89 16.39 7.40 2.81
C CYS A 89 15.56 8.67 2.98
N SER A 90 14.42 8.78 2.29
CA SER A 90 13.55 9.97 2.32
C SER A 90 12.89 10.20 3.68
N ILE A 91 12.61 9.13 4.43
CA ILE A 91 11.94 9.22 5.74
C ILE A 91 12.90 9.21 6.94
N ALA A 92 14.21 9.00 6.71
CA ALA A 92 15.18 8.75 7.78
C ALA A 92 15.32 9.89 8.80
N SER A 93 15.07 11.14 8.39
CA SER A 93 15.13 12.30 9.29
C SER A 93 13.75 12.86 9.62
N ARG A 94 12.94 13.11 8.59
CA ARG A 94 11.59 13.65 8.68
C ARG A 94 10.77 13.13 7.51
N VAL A 95 9.52 12.79 7.76
CA VAL A 95 8.57 12.50 6.69
C VAL A 95 8.13 13.81 6.04
N ASP A 96 8.43 13.94 4.75
CA ASP A 96 8.04 15.06 3.89
C ASP A 96 7.47 14.51 2.58
N ILE A 97 6.42 15.13 2.07
CA ILE A 97 5.69 14.70 0.89
C ILE A 97 6.53 14.93 -0.38
N ASP A 98 7.26 16.04 -0.44
CA ASP A 98 7.98 16.44 -1.66
C ASP A 98 9.08 15.43 -2.08
N PRO A 99 9.98 14.97 -1.19
CA PRO A 99 10.93 13.91 -1.51
C PRO A 99 10.26 12.60 -1.96
N LEU A 100 9.15 12.23 -1.31
CA LEU A 100 8.40 11.01 -1.63
C LEU A 100 7.75 11.10 -3.01
N LEU A 101 7.16 12.23 -3.37
CA LEU A 101 6.62 12.46 -4.70
C LEU A 101 7.71 12.49 -5.77
N ARG A 102 8.87 13.06 -5.48
CA ARG A 102 10.03 13.03 -6.40
C ARG A 102 10.52 11.60 -6.64
N LEU A 103 10.56 10.77 -5.60
CA LEU A 103 10.89 9.34 -5.73
C LEU A 103 9.90 8.63 -6.66
N LEU A 104 8.59 8.87 -6.50
CA LEU A 104 7.54 8.27 -7.33
C LEU A 104 7.54 8.75 -8.79
N GLN A 105 8.31 9.81 -9.11
CA GLN A 105 8.51 10.32 -10.47
C GLN A 105 9.77 9.76 -11.15
N ASN A 106 10.51 8.87 -10.50
CA ASN A 106 11.72 8.30 -11.09
C ASN A 106 11.38 7.41 -12.31
N ARG A 107 11.95 7.76 -13.46
CA ARG A 107 11.76 7.07 -14.75
C ARG A 107 12.97 6.26 -15.19
N ASP A 108 13.98 6.14 -14.33
CA ASP A 108 15.24 5.52 -14.70
C ASP A 108 15.00 4.03 -14.98
N LEU A 109 15.41 3.59 -16.17
CA LEU A 109 15.37 2.18 -16.53
C LEU A 109 16.59 1.47 -15.96
N VAL A 110 16.47 0.18 -15.69
CA VAL A 110 17.64 -0.65 -15.39
C VAL A 110 18.26 -1.20 -16.67
N ARG A 111 19.50 -1.70 -16.57
CA ARG A 111 20.16 -2.34 -17.70
C ARG A 111 19.43 -3.63 -18.05
N ASP A 112 19.49 -4.03 -19.32
CA ASP A 112 18.91 -5.28 -19.79
C ASP A 112 19.32 -6.51 -18.99
N SER A 113 20.59 -6.55 -18.55
CA SER A 113 21.14 -7.63 -17.73
C SER A 113 20.54 -7.72 -16.32
N GLU A 114 19.85 -6.68 -15.87
CA GLU A 114 19.20 -6.57 -14.57
C GLU A 114 17.68 -6.79 -14.66
N LEU A 115 17.15 -6.96 -15.88
CA LEU A 115 15.73 -7.19 -16.07
C LEU A 115 15.34 -8.60 -15.61
N PRO A 116 14.18 -8.73 -14.94
CA PRO A 116 13.63 -10.04 -14.67
C PRO A 116 13.13 -10.70 -15.97
N SER A 117 12.91 -12.01 -15.92
CA SER A 117 12.26 -12.79 -16.98
C SER A 117 10.88 -13.23 -16.49
N THR A 118 9.92 -12.31 -16.44
CA THR A 118 8.57 -12.54 -15.90
C THR A 118 7.60 -13.15 -16.90
N GLY A 119 8.00 -13.25 -18.17
CA GLY A 119 7.18 -13.81 -19.25
C GLY A 119 6.46 -12.77 -20.11
N VAL A 120 6.68 -11.48 -19.87
CA VAL A 120 6.27 -10.41 -20.80
C VAL A 120 7.37 -10.14 -21.85
N PRO A 121 7.07 -9.49 -22.98
CA PRO A 121 8.09 -9.16 -23.97
C PRO A 121 9.19 -8.26 -23.38
N HIS A 122 10.41 -8.36 -23.89
CA HIS A 122 11.59 -7.65 -23.36
C HIS A 122 11.43 -6.13 -23.26
N GLU A 123 10.77 -5.51 -24.24
CA GLU A 123 10.44 -4.09 -24.23
C GLU A 123 9.51 -3.70 -23.07
N TRP A 124 8.62 -4.60 -22.66
CA TRP A 124 7.77 -4.44 -21.49
C TRP A 124 8.56 -4.63 -20.21
N GLU A 125 9.47 -5.62 -20.13
CA GLU A 125 10.35 -5.76 -18.96
C GLU A 125 11.13 -4.46 -18.70
N ARG A 126 11.70 -3.86 -19.76
CA ARG A 126 12.33 -2.54 -19.69
C ARG A 126 11.38 -1.48 -19.15
N ALA A 127 10.24 -1.29 -19.79
CA ALA A 127 9.30 -0.23 -19.42
C ALA A 127 8.78 -0.40 -17.97
N LEU A 128 8.53 -1.63 -17.54
CA LEU A 128 8.03 -1.98 -16.21
C LEU A 128 9.11 -1.88 -15.11
N SER A 129 10.37 -1.66 -15.46
CA SER A 129 11.48 -1.46 -14.52
C SER A 129 11.57 -0.04 -13.93
N ALA A 130 10.84 0.92 -14.50
CA ALA A 130 10.71 2.27 -13.93
C ALA A 130 9.73 2.30 -12.74
N ILE A 131 9.93 3.25 -11.81
CA ILE A 131 8.95 3.56 -10.76
C ILE A 131 7.74 4.28 -11.39
N GLN A 132 8.00 5.32 -12.19
CA GLN A 132 7.01 5.96 -13.04
C GLN A 132 7.08 5.36 -14.45
N ILE A 133 6.16 4.44 -14.74
CA ILE A 133 6.10 3.75 -16.03
C ILE A 133 5.53 4.68 -17.10
N ARG A 134 6.21 4.76 -18.25
CA ARG A 134 5.72 5.41 -19.46
C ARG A 134 5.95 4.51 -20.66
N ALA A 135 4.89 3.86 -21.12
CA ALA A 135 4.88 3.02 -22.31
C ALA A 135 3.72 3.43 -23.22
N ASN A 136 3.77 2.98 -24.47
CA ASN A 136 2.71 3.27 -25.43
C ASN A 136 1.40 2.62 -24.97
N GLY A 137 0.38 3.43 -24.66
CA GLY A 137 -0.92 2.96 -24.18
C GLY A 137 -0.96 2.42 -22.75
N TYR A 138 0.15 2.49 -21.99
CA TYR A 138 0.21 2.01 -20.60
C TYR A 138 1.20 2.83 -19.77
N GLY A 139 0.84 3.16 -18.53
CA GLY A 139 1.76 3.86 -17.64
C GLY A 139 1.16 4.25 -16.31
N THR A 140 2.01 4.84 -15.47
CA THR A 140 1.63 5.37 -14.17
C THR A 140 0.67 6.55 -14.35
N ARG A 141 -0.60 6.36 -13.97
CA ARG A 141 -1.64 7.40 -14.03
C ARG A 141 -1.63 8.31 -12.82
N THR A 142 -1.27 7.79 -11.65
CA THR A 142 -1.24 8.53 -10.40
C THR A 142 -0.03 8.16 -9.55
N SER A 143 0.42 9.11 -8.73
CA SER A 143 1.37 8.90 -7.64
C SER A 143 0.75 9.42 -6.36
N THR A 144 0.60 8.55 -5.36
CA THR A 144 -0.11 8.86 -4.12
C THR A 144 0.82 8.69 -2.92
N VAL A 145 0.83 9.68 -2.04
CA VAL A 145 1.49 9.64 -0.72
C VAL A 145 0.40 9.77 0.32
N LEU A 146 0.33 8.79 1.22
CA LEU A 146 -0.57 8.78 2.37
C LEU A 146 0.28 8.72 3.64
N THR A 147 0.08 9.66 4.55
CA THR A 147 0.71 9.65 5.89
C THR A 147 -0.37 9.67 6.94
N VAL A 148 -0.24 8.82 7.96
CA VAL A 148 -1.11 8.79 9.14
C VAL A 148 -0.25 9.01 10.36
N ARG A 149 -0.55 10.05 11.12
CA ARG A 149 0.13 10.35 12.39
C ARG A 149 -0.53 9.65 13.55
N ASN A 150 0.20 9.53 14.66
CA ASN A 150 -0.31 8.95 15.91
C ASN A 150 -1.52 9.71 16.50
N ASP A 151 -1.66 11.00 16.20
CA ASP A 151 -2.81 11.82 16.59
C ASP A 151 -3.99 11.72 15.59
N GLY A 152 -3.93 10.79 14.63
CA GLY A 152 -4.95 10.57 13.61
C GLY A 152 -4.92 11.56 12.45
N LEU A 153 -4.10 12.62 12.52
CA LEU A 153 -3.95 13.55 11.40
C LEU A 153 -3.39 12.80 10.20
N THR A 154 -4.19 12.77 9.15
CA THR A 154 -3.93 12.07 7.91
C THR A 154 -3.77 13.07 6.79
N THR A 155 -2.70 12.89 6.03
CA THR A 155 -2.45 13.66 4.81
C THR A 155 -2.50 12.73 3.61
N PHE A 156 -3.36 13.06 2.65
CA PHE A 156 -3.44 12.41 1.36
C PHE A 156 -2.98 13.40 0.29
N PHE A 157 -1.92 13.05 -0.43
CA PHE A 157 -1.48 13.78 -1.60
C PHE A 157 -1.49 12.85 -2.81
N GLU A 158 -2.16 13.26 -3.88
CA GLU A 158 -2.15 12.53 -5.15
C GLU A 158 -1.81 13.45 -6.31
N ARG A 159 -0.83 13.01 -7.11
CA ARG A 159 -0.52 13.60 -8.41
C ARG A 159 -1.10 12.73 -9.51
N SER A 160 -2.02 13.30 -10.29
CA SER A 160 -2.63 12.65 -11.46
C SER A 160 -1.99 13.15 -12.75
N TYR A 161 -1.45 12.25 -13.57
CA TYR A 161 -0.79 12.57 -14.84
C TYR A 161 -1.77 12.54 -16.01
N ASP A 162 -1.61 13.47 -16.95
CA ASP A 162 -2.38 13.48 -18.18
C ASP A 162 -1.96 12.28 -19.08
N PRO A 163 -2.92 11.46 -19.57
CA PRO A 163 -2.60 10.29 -20.39
C PRO A 163 -1.91 10.62 -21.73
N ALA A 164 -2.18 11.79 -22.31
CA ALA A 164 -1.62 12.23 -23.59
C ALA A 164 -0.35 13.07 -23.41
N LEU A 165 -0.25 13.82 -22.30
CA LEU A 165 0.87 14.70 -21.99
C LEU A 165 1.40 14.39 -20.59
N PRO A 166 2.13 13.29 -20.38
CA PRO A 166 2.39 12.77 -19.04
C PRO A 166 3.28 13.68 -18.16
N ASP A 167 3.95 14.70 -18.73
CA ASP A 167 4.62 15.75 -17.95
C ASP A 167 3.66 16.82 -17.39
N ARG A 168 2.41 16.84 -17.87
CA ARG A 168 1.31 17.59 -17.26
C ARG A 168 0.65 16.73 -16.19
N PHE A 169 0.41 17.36 -15.05
CA PHE A 169 -0.27 16.72 -13.95
C PHE A 169 -1.14 17.72 -13.19
N SER A 170 -2.05 17.19 -12.39
CA SER A 170 -2.81 17.93 -11.38
C SER A 170 -2.59 17.28 -10.03
N ASP A 171 -2.49 18.12 -9.00
CA ASP A 171 -2.28 17.67 -7.63
C ASP A 171 -3.57 17.84 -6.83
N ARG A 172 -3.86 16.86 -5.98
CA ARG A 172 -4.92 16.91 -4.97
C ARG A 172 -4.30 16.68 -3.61
N HIS A 173 -4.63 17.56 -2.68
CA HIS A 173 -4.13 17.51 -1.32
C HIS A 173 -5.32 17.60 -0.37
N TYR A 174 -5.44 16.61 0.51
CA TYR A 174 -6.43 16.58 1.58
C TYR A 174 -5.76 16.33 2.92
N GLU A 175 -6.20 17.06 3.93
CA GLU A 175 -5.87 16.81 5.32
C GLU A 175 -7.17 16.54 6.07
N PHE A 176 -7.19 15.46 6.84
CA PHE A 176 -8.35 15.06 7.63
C PHE A 176 -7.89 14.22 8.82
N THR A 177 -8.72 14.11 9.85
CA THR A 177 -8.45 13.24 11.00
C THR A 177 -9.19 11.92 10.82
N ILE A 178 -8.48 10.81 10.97
CA ILE A 178 -9.10 9.49 11.11
C ILE A 178 -9.33 9.26 12.60
N ASP A 179 -10.59 9.17 13.00
CA ASP A 179 -10.99 8.72 14.32
C ASP A 179 -11.23 7.21 14.31
N ARG A 180 -10.72 6.48 15.31
CA ARG A 180 -11.04 5.06 15.47
C ARG A 180 -12.50 4.96 15.90
N ALA A 181 -13.35 4.36 15.07
CA ALA A 181 -14.73 4.09 15.46
C ALA A 181 -14.72 3.16 16.69
N ALA A 182 -15.49 3.49 17.73
CA ALA A 182 -15.59 2.65 18.91
C ALA A 182 -16.04 1.23 18.52
N SER A 183 -15.28 0.20 18.92
CA SER A 183 -15.73 -1.18 18.74
C SER A 183 -17.10 -1.35 19.41
N PRO A 184 -18.11 -1.93 18.74
CA PRO A 184 -19.36 -2.26 19.40
C PRO A 184 -19.05 -3.24 20.53
N ALA A 185 -19.43 -2.87 21.76
CA ALA A 185 -19.26 -3.73 22.92
C ALA A 185 -19.87 -5.10 22.63
N ARG A 186 -19.07 -6.16 22.74
CA ARG A 186 -19.54 -7.54 22.62
C ARG A 186 -20.71 -7.72 23.58
N ALA A 187 -21.93 -7.86 23.04
CA ALA A 187 -23.09 -8.17 23.86
C ALA A 187 -22.80 -9.48 24.61
N LYS A 188 -22.79 -9.42 25.94
CA LYS A 188 -22.73 -10.63 26.77
C LYS A 188 -23.90 -11.52 26.36
N ALA A 189 -23.60 -12.71 25.84
CA ALA A 189 -24.62 -13.73 25.63
C ALA A 189 -25.35 -13.95 26.97
N PRO A 190 -26.69 -13.99 26.99
CA PRO A 190 -27.42 -14.29 28.21
C PRO A 190 -27.02 -15.71 28.63
N GLY A 191 -26.49 -15.81 29.86
CA GLY A 191 -26.18 -17.10 30.47
C GLY A 191 -27.43 -17.97 30.45
N ARG A 192 -27.28 -19.20 29.96
CA ARG A 192 -28.31 -20.23 30.09
C ARG A 192 -28.47 -20.52 31.59
N GLY A 193 -29.59 -20.08 32.16
CA GLY A 193 -30.15 -20.59 33.40
C GLY A 193 -31.10 -21.74 33.12
#